data_AF-A0A9J6FPR7-F1
#
_entry.id   AF-A0A9J6FPR7-F1
#
_cell.length_a   1.000
_cell.length_b   1.000
_cell.length_c   1.000
_cell.angle_alpha   90.00
_cell.angle_beta   90.00
_cell.angle_gamma   90.00
#
_symmetry.space_group_name_H-M   'P 1'
#
loop_
_entity.id
_entity.type
_entity.pdbx_description
1 polymer ?
#
loop_
_entity_poly.entity_id
_entity_poly.type
_entity_poly.pdbx_seq_one_letter_code
_entity_poly.pdbx_strand_id
1 'polypeptide(L)'
;MDTEPPCCLPPPRTQVTSFIDGSTIYGSSEAEAKFLRAFEGGQLLSQRTAAGEELPPADLATLDCRRGAQDPPCFSSGDPRVNADLGLGLMHSVWLREHNRVARSLQALNPQWDDERTFQEARRIVGAELQYITYNEFLPALLGPEVVERFGLRLENQGYFRGYDKRRLPGVTNVMPPPEPGPWPPRRPRRYAAGPTSRSVRETRARPRCTGRKLVLRASVFSETQAQNNSTHQAWHRCFSL
;
A
#
# COMPACT_ATOMS: atom_id res chain seq x y z
N MET A 1 12.07 -13.80 48.32
CA MET A 1 11.92 -14.56 47.07
C MET A 1 10.99 -13.74 46.21
N ASP A 2 11.57 -12.79 45.49
CA ASP A 2 10.84 -11.82 44.69
C ASP A 2 10.42 -12.49 43.38
N THR A 3 9.13 -12.80 43.24
CA THR A 3 8.57 -13.22 41.97
C THR A 3 8.31 -11.98 41.13
N GLU A 4 9.22 -11.66 40.21
CA GLU A 4 8.91 -10.72 39.12
C GLU A 4 7.67 -11.21 38.36
N PRO A 5 6.70 -10.33 38.03
CA PRO A 5 5.58 -10.72 37.21
C PRO A 5 6.08 -11.00 35.78
N PRO A 6 5.56 -12.04 35.09
CA PRO A 6 6.01 -12.37 33.75
C PRO A 6 5.67 -11.22 32.78
N CYS A 7 6.72 -10.60 32.24
CA CYS A 7 6.69 -9.60 31.17
C CYS A 7 6.20 -10.16 29.81
N CYS A 8 5.32 -11.16 29.82
CA CYS A 8 4.78 -11.74 28.61
C CYS A 8 3.59 -10.88 28.16
N LEU A 9 3.89 -9.79 27.45
CA LEU A 9 2.89 -9.22 26.54
C LEU A 9 2.33 -10.37 25.68
N PRO A 10 1.00 -10.45 25.50
CA PRO A 10 0.42 -11.46 24.63
C PRO A 10 1.09 -11.35 23.24
N PRO A 11 1.30 -12.48 22.54
CA PRO A 11 1.92 -12.45 21.23
C PRO A 11 1.17 -11.48 20.32
N PRO A 12 1.89 -10.74 19.45
CA PRO A 12 1.27 -9.78 18.56
C PRO A 12 0.18 -10.48 17.74
N ARG A 13 -1.07 -10.03 17.90
CA ARG A 13 -2.21 -10.49 17.10
C ARG A 13 -2.24 -9.78 15.74
N THR A 14 -1.08 -9.56 15.13
CA THR A 14 -0.98 -8.89 13.83
C THR A 14 -0.91 -9.95 12.75
N GLN A 15 -1.91 -9.99 11.87
CA GLN A 15 -1.89 -10.85 10.68
C GLN A 15 -1.08 -10.23 9.52
N VAL A 16 -0.55 -9.02 9.74
CA VAL A 16 0.18 -8.21 8.77
C VAL A 16 1.58 -7.92 9.29
N THR A 17 2.55 -7.82 8.37
CA THR A 17 3.91 -7.38 8.67
C THR A 17 3.94 -5.94 9.17
N SER A 18 4.93 -5.58 10.00
CA SER A 18 5.08 -4.20 10.50
C SER A 18 5.63 -3.21 9.48
N PHE A 19 5.96 -3.68 8.27
CA PHE A 19 6.66 -2.92 7.25
C PHE A 19 5.72 -2.51 6.12
N ILE A 20 6.07 -1.43 5.42
CA ILE A 20 5.43 -1.06 4.15
C ILE A 20 6.16 -1.83 3.03
N ASP A 21 5.91 -3.14 2.97
CA ASP A 21 6.58 -4.11 2.08
C ASP A 21 5.63 -4.69 1.01
N GLY A 22 4.39 -4.19 0.95
CA GLY A 22 3.34 -4.68 0.07
C GLY A 22 2.74 -6.02 0.50
N SER A 23 2.88 -6.45 1.76
CA SER A 23 2.26 -7.68 2.28
C SER A 23 0.75 -7.74 2.07
N THR A 24 0.06 -6.60 1.97
CA THR A 24 -1.36 -6.53 1.59
C THR A 24 -1.62 -7.00 0.16
N ILE A 25 -0.65 -6.93 -0.74
CA ILE A 25 -0.75 -7.38 -2.13
C ILE A 25 -0.27 -8.83 -2.26
N TYR A 26 0.87 -9.15 -1.64
CA TYR A 26 1.59 -10.42 -1.83
C TYR A 26 1.34 -11.47 -0.73
N GLY A 27 0.68 -11.11 0.36
CA GLY A 27 0.53 -11.95 1.55
C GLY A 27 1.64 -11.72 2.58
N SER A 28 1.36 -12.11 3.82
CA SER A 28 2.32 -12.03 4.94
C SER A 28 3.23 -13.25 5.00
N SER A 29 2.84 -14.36 4.35
CA SER A 29 3.61 -15.60 4.28
C SER A 29 4.09 -15.93 2.86
N GLU A 30 5.19 -16.67 2.74
CA GLU A 30 5.65 -17.16 1.44
C GLU A 30 4.66 -18.10 0.76
N ALA A 31 3.86 -18.83 1.55
CA ALA A 31 2.85 -19.74 1.02
C ALA A 31 1.72 -18.97 0.31
N GLU A 32 1.24 -17.89 0.92
CA GLU A 32 0.25 -16.98 0.30
C GLU A 32 0.82 -16.32 -0.96
N ALA A 33 2.07 -15.83 -0.88
CA ALA A 33 2.73 -15.23 -2.03
C ALA A 33 2.85 -16.20 -3.21
N LYS A 34 3.18 -17.47 -2.95
CA LYS A 34 3.22 -18.51 -3.97
C LYS A 34 1.83 -18.81 -4.54
N PHE A 35 0.80 -18.84 -3.70
CA PHE A 35 -0.58 -19.09 -4.16
C PHE A 35 -1.10 -18.00 -5.10
N LEU A 36 -0.69 -16.75 -4.90
CA LEU A 36 -1.14 -15.60 -5.72
C LEU A 36 -0.33 -15.41 -7.01
N ARG A 37 0.74 -16.19 -7.24
CA ARG A 37 1.63 -16.04 -8.40
C ARG A 37 1.17 -16.86 -9.60
N ALA A 38 1.36 -16.29 -10.79
CA ALA A 38 1.15 -17.01 -12.03
C ALA A 38 2.33 -17.96 -12.36
N PHE A 39 3.51 -17.69 -11.80
CA PHE A 39 4.78 -18.34 -12.16
C PHE A 39 5.13 -18.21 -13.65
N GLU A 40 4.66 -17.13 -14.26
CA GLU A 40 4.93 -16.78 -15.65
C GLU A 40 5.36 -15.30 -15.75
N GLY A 41 6.60 -15.07 -16.18
CA GLY A 41 7.14 -13.72 -16.39
C GLY A 41 7.16 -12.83 -15.14
N GLY A 42 7.21 -13.44 -13.95
CA GLY A 42 7.20 -12.78 -12.66
C GLY A 42 5.86 -12.15 -12.28
N GLN A 43 4.76 -12.54 -12.92
CA GLN A 43 3.43 -11.93 -12.73
C GLN A 43 2.61 -12.58 -11.60
N LEU A 44 1.65 -11.81 -11.11
CA LEU A 44 0.57 -12.29 -10.25
C LEU A 44 -0.59 -12.84 -11.07
N LEU A 45 -1.30 -13.83 -10.51
CA LEU A 45 -2.55 -14.32 -11.08
C LEU A 45 -3.53 -13.16 -11.23
N SER A 46 -4.20 -13.10 -12.37
CA SER A 46 -5.23 -12.10 -12.64
C SER A 46 -6.28 -12.69 -13.54
N GLN A 47 -7.49 -12.16 -13.44
CA GLN A 47 -8.57 -12.45 -14.38
C GLN A 47 -8.79 -11.25 -15.29
N ARG A 48 -9.30 -11.50 -16.50
CA ARG A 48 -9.67 -10.43 -17.42
C ARG A 48 -11.18 -10.29 -17.50
N THR A 49 -11.68 -9.06 -17.43
CA THR A 49 -13.08 -8.78 -17.74
C THR A 49 -13.34 -8.93 -19.24
N ALA A 50 -14.62 -8.98 -19.63
CA ALA A 50 -15.00 -8.93 -21.06
C ALA A 50 -14.50 -7.66 -21.77
N ALA A 51 -14.26 -6.58 -21.01
CA ALA A 51 -13.67 -5.33 -21.51
C ALA A 51 -12.13 -5.36 -21.57
N GLY A 52 -11.49 -6.47 -21.16
CA GLY A 52 -10.04 -6.65 -21.17
C GLY A 52 -9.30 -6.13 -19.93
N GLU A 53 -10.02 -5.66 -18.91
CA GLU A 53 -9.42 -5.12 -17.68
C GLU A 53 -8.89 -6.24 -16.79
N GLU A 54 -7.69 -6.05 -16.24
CA GLU A 54 -7.08 -6.97 -15.27
C GLU A 54 -7.66 -6.73 -13.88
N LEU A 55 -8.23 -7.78 -13.29
CA LEU A 55 -8.75 -7.81 -11.93
C LEU A 55 -8.04 -8.89 -11.11
N PRO A 56 -8.07 -8.79 -9.77
CA PRO A 56 -7.58 -9.85 -8.90
C PRO A 56 -8.22 -11.20 -9.21
N PRO A 57 -7.51 -12.31 -8.96
CA PRO A 57 -8.02 -13.64 -9.24
C PRO A 57 -9.27 -13.91 -8.41
N ALA A 58 -10.22 -14.66 -8.99
CA ALA A 58 -11.44 -15.02 -8.28
C ALA A 58 -11.11 -15.94 -7.09
N ASP A 59 -11.61 -15.58 -5.91
CA ASP A 59 -11.58 -16.46 -4.75
C ASP A 59 -12.79 -17.40 -4.80
N LEU A 60 -12.53 -18.67 -5.10
CA LEU A 60 -13.56 -19.69 -5.11
C LEU A 60 -13.77 -20.38 -3.74
N ALA A 61 -13.02 -20.01 -2.70
CA ALA A 61 -12.95 -20.75 -1.44
C ALA A 61 -13.42 -19.94 -0.21
N THR A 62 -13.39 -18.61 -0.22
CA THR A 62 -13.78 -17.83 0.98
C THR A 62 -15.29 -17.75 1.19
N LEU A 63 -15.71 -18.14 2.40
CA LEU A 63 -17.10 -18.12 2.89
C LEU A 63 -17.62 -16.71 3.21
N ASP A 64 -16.73 -15.72 3.38
CA ASP A 64 -17.08 -14.35 3.81
C ASP A 64 -17.62 -13.46 2.68
N CYS A 65 -17.37 -13.85 1.43
CA CYS A 65 -18.02 -13.27 0.27
C CYS A 65 -19.31 -14.06 -0.01
N ARG A 66 -20.45 -13.54 0.45
CA ARG A 66 -21.76 -14.18 0.24
C ARG A 66 -22.04 -14.33 -1.26
N ARG A 67 -21.99 -15.58 -1.74
CA ARG A 67 -22.42 -15.93 -3.10
C ARG A 67 -23.94 -15.99 -3.21
N GLY A 68 -24.56 -14.94 -3.71
CA GLY A 68 -25.74 -15.05 -4.56
C GLY A 68 -25.34 -15.36 -6.01
N ALA A 69 -26.20 -16.02 -6.77
CA ALA A 69 -25.95 -16.36 -8.18
C ALA A 69 -25.80 -15.15 -9.12
N GLN A 70 -26.06 -13.94 -8.63
CA GLN A 70 -25.92 -12.66 -9.36
C GLN A 70 -24.87 -11.73 -8.74
N ASP A 71 -24.18 -12.17 -7.69
CA ASP A 71 -23.19 -11.34 -7.01
C ASP A 71 -21.85 -11.37 -7.78
N PRO A 72 -21.11 -10.25 -7.79
CA PRO A 72 -19.82 -10.16 -8.46
C PRO A 72 -18.83 -11.19 -7.89
N PRO A 73 -17.88 -11.69 -8.71
CA PRO A 73 -16.89 -12.66 -8.26
C PRO A 73 -16.06 -12.09 -7.12
N CYS A 74 -15.89 -12.87 -6.05
CA CYS A 74 -15.01 -12.54 -4.93
C CYS A 74 -13.57 -12.47 -5.41
N PHE A 75 -12.79 -11.54 -4.89
CA PHE A 75 -11.37 -11.39 -5.22
C PHE A 75 -10.48 -12.07 -4.18
N SER A 76 -9.32 -12.56 -4.61
CA SER A 76 -8.25 -13.05 -3.75
C SER A 76 -7.04 -12.12 -3.84
N SER A 77 -6.42 -11.81 -2.70
CA SER A 77 -5.22 -10.98 -2.59
C SER A 77 -4.47 -11.32 -1.30
N GLY A 78 -3.34 -10.67 -1.04
CA GLY A 78 -2.57 -10.85 0.19
C GLY A 78 -3.31 -10.42 1.46
N ASP A 79 -4.24 -9.47 1.34
CA ASP A 79 -5.15 -9.09 2.42
C ASP A 79 -6.46 -9.89 2.31
N PRO A 80 -6.82 -10.70 3.33
CA PRO A 80 -8.07 -11.46 3.33
C PRO A 80 -9.32 -10.56 3.32
N ARG A 81 -9.16 -9.27 3.63
CA ARG A 81 -10.25 -8.28 3.66
C ARG A 81 -10.48 -7.61 2.32
N VAL A 82 -9.84 -8.05 1.23
CA VAL A 82 -9.99 -7.48 -0.12
C VAL A 82 -11.45 -7.28 -0.56
N ASN A 83 -12.39 -8.08 -0.06
CA ASN A 83 -13.82 -8.02 -0.35
C ASN A 83 -14.66 -7.24 0.70
N ALA A 84 -14.04 -6.58 1.68
CA ALA A 84 -14.76 -5.89 2.76
C ALA A 84 -15.55 -4.67 2.27
N ASP A 85 -14.99 -3.92 1.32
CA ASP A 85 -15.64 -2.81 0.64
C ASP A 85 -15.07 -2.61 -0.77
N LEU A 86 -15.84 -1.90 -1.61
CA LEU A 86 -15.47 -1.65 -3.01
C LEU A 86 -14.17 -0.84 -3.14
N GLY A 87 -13.93 0.12 -2.25
CA GLY A 87 -12.73 0.96 -2.28
C GLY A 87 -11.47 0.14 -2.05
N LEU A 88 -11.49 -0.76 -1.08
CA LEU A 88 -10.38 -1.66 -0.81
C LEU A 88 -10.11 -2.59 -2.01
N GLY A 89 -11.15 -3.25 -2.55
CA GLY A 89 -11.01 -4.11 -3.73
C GLY A 89 -10.46 -3.38 -4.96
N LEU A 90 -10.86 -2.12 -5.18
CA LEU A 90 -10.30 -1.29 -6.24
C LEU A 90 -8.81 -0.99 -6.02
N MET A 91 -8.40 -0.68 -4.79
CA MET A 91 -6.99 -0.45 -4.47
C MET A 91 -6.14 -1.71 -4.72
N HIS A 92 -6.61 -2.89 -4.35
CA HIS A 92 -5.93 -4.15 -4.67
C HIS A 92 -5.82 -4.37 -6.19
N SER A 93 -6.86 -4.01 -6.94
CA SER A 93 -6.85 -4.10 -8.41
C SER A 93 -5.81 -3.17 -9.04
N VAL A 94 -5.66 -1.94 -8.53
CA VAL A 94 -4.65 -0.99 -9.00
C VAL A 94 -3.24 -1.54 -8.77
N TRP A 95 -2.96 -2.02 -7.56
CA TRP A 95 -1.63 -2.52 -7.22
C TRP A 95 -1.25 -3.83 -7.91
N LEU A 96 -2.23 -4.72 -8.15
CA LEU A 96 -2.04 -5.90 -8.98
C LEU A 96 -1.62 -5.52 -10.41
N ARG A 97 -2.36 -4.58 -11.01
CA ARG A 97 -2.08 -4.09 -12.36
C ARG A 97 -0.70 -3.44 -12.43
N GLU A 98 -0.33 -2.68 -11.40
CA GLU A 98 0.98 -2.06 -11.33
C GLU A 98 2.10 -3.10 -11.23
N HIS A 99 1.96 -4.11 -10.38
CA HIS A 99 2.90 -5.22 -10.32
C HIS A 99 3.07 -5.90 -11.69
N ASN A 100 1.96 -6.27 -12.35
CA ASN A 100 2.02 -6.92 -13.66
C ASN A 100 2.55 -5.99 -14.76
N ARG A 101 2.33 -4.67 -14.68
CA ARG A 101 2.93 -3.67 -15.57
C ARG A 101 4.45 -3.63 -15.40
N VAL A 102 4.93 -3.57 -14.15
CA VAL A 102 6.35 -3.56 -13.82
C VAL A 102 7.02 -4.87 -14.22
N ALA A 103 6.43 -6.03 -13.88
CA ALA A 103 6.95 -7.34 -14.24
C ALA A 103 7.11 -7.50 -15.76
N ARG A 104 6.07 -7.15 -16.54
CA ARG A 104 6.14 -7.16 -18.01
C ARG A 104 7.24 -6.26 -18.55
N SER A 105 7.40 -5.06 -17.97
CA SER A 105 8.43 -4.11 -18.39
C SER A 105 9.84 -4.62 -18.04
N LEU A 106 10.03 -5.22 -16.86
CA LEU A 106 11.29 -5.84 -16.46
C LEU A 106 11.66 -7.01 -17.36
N GLN A 107 10.70 -7.88 -17.70
CA GLN A 107 10.92 -9.00 -18.60
C GLN A 107 11.29 -8.54 -20.02
N ALA A 108 10.65 -7.47 -20.52
CA ALA A 108 10.99 -6.89 -21.82
C ALA A 108 12.42 -6.30 -21.85
N LEU A 109 12.87 -5.72 -20.72
CA LEU A 109 14.21 -5.15 -20.59
C LEU A 109 15.28 -6.21 -20.30
N ASN A 110 14.90 -7.32 -19.66
CA ASN A 110 15.78 -8.41 -19.29
C ASN A 110 15.17 -9.77 -19.68
N PRO A 111 15.17 -10.13 -20.97
CA PRO A 111 14.58 -11.40 -21.43
C PRO A 111 15.21 -12.64 -20.80
N GLN A 112 16.45 -12.54 -20.32
CA GLN A 112 17.20 -13.62 -19.67
C GLN A 112 16.85 -13.84 -18.19
N TRP A 113 16.00 -13.00 -17.59
CA TRP A 113 15.58 -13.19 -16.20
C TRP A 113 14.55 -14.32 -16.08
N ASP A 114 14.72 -15.12 -15.04
CA ASP A 114 13.77 -16.14 -14.61
C ASP A 114 12.58 -15.51 -13.85
N ASP A 115 11.49 -16.28 -13.76
CA ASP A 115 10.24 -15.84 -13.13
C ASP A 115 10.45 -15.32 -11.69
N GLU A 116 11.22 -16.05 -10.89
CA GLU A 116 11.47 -15.70 -9.49
C GLU A 116 12.18 -14.35 -9.37
N ARG A 117 13.24 -14.15 -10.16
CA ARG A 117 13.97 -12.89 -10.15
C ARG A 117 13.08 -11.74 -10.58
N THR A 118 12.32 -11.90 -11.67
CA THR A 118 11.42 -10.86 -12.15
C THR A 118 10.36 -10.51 -11.10
N PHE A 119 9.77 -11.52 -10.45
CA PHE A 119 8.80 -11.31 -9.37
C PHE A 119 9.38 -10.53 -8.18
N GLN A 120 10.57 -10.93 -7.70
CA GLN A 120 11.20 -10.28 -6.54
C GLN A 120 11.62 -8.83 -6.85
N GLU A 121 12.15 -8.57 -8.04
CA GLU A 121 12.49 -7.20 -8.44
C GLU A 121 11.23 -6.34 -8.65
N ALA A 122 10.17 -6.89 -9.27
CA ALA A 122 8.89 -6.20 -9.38
C ALA A 122 8.31 -5.88 -7.99
N ARG A 123 8.34 -6.82 -7.05
CA ARG A 123 7.92 -6.62 -5.67
C ARG A 123 8.71 -5.52 -4.96
N ARG A 124 10.03 -5.44 -5.18
CA ARG A 124 10.87 -4.37 -4.62
C ARG A 124 10.50 -2.99 -5.17
N ILE A 125 10.25 -2.89 -6.47
CA ILE A 125 9.84 -1.64 -7.12
C ILE A 125 8.50 -1.16 -6.56
N VAL A 126 7.50 -2.03 -6.55
CA VAL A 126 6.16 -1.69 -6.02
C VAL A 126 6.22 -1.34 -4.53
N GLY A 127 7.05 -2.04 -3.75
CA GLY A 127 7.32 -1.68 -2.35
C GLY A 127 7.91 -0.28 -2.19
N ALA A 128 8.83 0.11 -3.07
CA ALA A 128 9.39 1.46 -3.09
C ALA A 128 8.36 2.52 -3.50
N GLU A 129 7.47 2.23 -4.44
CA GLU A 129 6.37 3.11 -4.84
C GLU A 129 5.38 3.34 -3.68
N LEU A 130 5.00 2.27 -2.98
CA LEU A 130 4.14 2.34 -1.79
C LEU A 130 4.76 3.24 -0.72
N GLN A 131 6.05 3.06 -0.42
CA GLN A 131 6.76 3.88 0.55
C GLN A 131 6.85 5.34 0.08
N TYR A 132 7.18 5.57 -1.19
CA TYR A 132 7.29 6.91 -1.76
C TYR A 132 5.98 7.68 -1.64
N ILE A 133 4.87 7.10 -2.10
CA ILE A 133 3.54 7.73 -2.01
C ILE A 133 3.17 7.98 -0.54
N THR A 134 3.47 7.02 0.35
CA THR A 134 3.15 7.16 1.78
C THR A 134 3.87 8.35 2.40
N TYR A 135 5.20 8.44 2.25
CA TYR A 135 6.01 9.47 2.90
C TYR A 135 5.95 10.83 2.19
N ASN A 136 5.79 10.85 0.87
CA ASN A 136 5.80 12.07 0.08
C ASN A 136 4.42 12.74 -0.02
N GLU A 137 3.35 11.94 -0.08
CA GLU A 137 2.01 12.45 -0.39
C GLU A 137 1.05 12.26 0.78
N PHE A 138 0.92 11.03 1.28
CA PHE A 138 -0.10 10.70 2.29
C PHE A 138 0.20 11.30 3.66
N LEU A 139 1.40 11.08 4.21
CA LEU A 139 1.76 11.56 5.54
C LEU A 139 1.77 13.09 5.65
N PRO A 140 2.31 13.86 4.69
CA PRO A 140 2.25 15.31 4.74
C PRO A 140 0.82 15.86 4.63
N ALA A 141 -0.04 15.24 3.82
CA ALA A 141 -1.44 15.63 3.72
C ALA A 141 -2.22 15.34 5.02
N LEU A 142 -1.89 14.26 5.72
CA LEU A 142 -2.58 13.83 6.93
C LEU A 142 -2.09 14.57 8.19
N LEU A 143 -0.77 14.64 8.39
CA LEU A 143 -0.14 15.13 9.62
C LEU A 143 0.24 16.61 9.55
N GLY A 144 0.33 17.17 8.33
CA GLY A 144 0.84 18.51 8.08
C GLY A 144 2.37 18.60 8.07
N PRO A 145 2.91 19.70 7.52
CA PRO A 145 4.35 19.85 7.30
C PRO A 145 5.18 19.90 8.59
N GLU A 146 4.63 20.44 9.68
CA GLU A 146 5.35 20.60 10.95
C GLU A 146 5.68 19.24 11.59
N VAL A 147 4.73 18.31 11.59
CA VAL A 147 4.90 16.97 12.17
C VAL A 147 5.86 16.15 11.32
N VAL A 148 5.74 16.22 9.99
CA VAL A 148 6.63 15.52 9.06
C VAL A 148 8.08 15.95 9.25
N GLU A 149 8.34 17.25 9.41
CA GLU A 149 9.69 17.75 9.65
C GLU A 149 10.21 17.34 11.04
N ARG A 150 9.37 17.49 12.08
CA ARG A 150 9.74 17.14 13.47
C ARG A 150 10.20 15.69 13.62
N PHE A 151 9.55 14.77 12.91
CA PHE A 151 9.87 13.35 12.96
C PHE A 151 10.84 12.89 11.85
N GLY A 152 11.35 13.82 11.03
CA GLY A 152 12.29 13.49 9.95
C GLY A 152 11.69 12.56 8.90
N LEU A 153 10.40 12.69 8.62
CA LEU A 153 9.65 11.84 7.67
C LEU A 153 9.74 12.34 6.23
N ARG A 154 10.38 13.50 6.01
CA ARG A 154 10.52 14.10 4.68
C ARG A 154 11.53 13.31 3.86
N LEU A 155 11.14 12.97 2.64
CA LEU A 155 12.06 12.31 1.71
C LEU A 155 13.16 13.26 1.26
N GLU A 156 14.37 12.73 1.13
CA GLU A 156 15.47 13.43 0.49
C GLU A 156 15.22 13.54 -1.01
N ASN A 157 15.52 14.71 -1.58
CA ASN A 157 15.33 14.92 -3.01
C ASN A 157 16.36 14.17 -3.88
N GLN A 158 17.46 13.69 -3.28
CA GLN A 158 18.53 12.97 -3.95
C GLN A 158 19.22 11.97 -2.99
N GLY A 159 19.68 10.85 -3.55
CA GLY A 159 20.50 9.87 -2.83
C GLY A 159 19.69 8.82 -2.07
N TYR A 160 20.32 8.24 -1.05
CA TYR A 160 19.75 7.16 -0.24
C TYR A 160 19.64 7.58 1.22
N PHE A 161 18.55 7.17 1.87
CA PHE A 161 18.42 7.34 3.31
C PHE A 161 19.44 6.47 4.05
N ARG A 162 20.28 7.09 4.90
CA ARG A 162 21.33 6.41 5.67
C ARG A 162 21.02 6.26 7.16
N GLY A 163 19.89 6.78 7.63
CA GLY A 163 19.51 6.81 9.04
C GLY A 163 18.88 5.52 9.57
N TYR A 164 18.96 4.41 8.84
CA TYR A 164 18.38 3.13 9.26
C TYR A 164 19.22 2.49 10.38
N ASP A 165 18.63 2.34 11.57
CA ASP A 165 19.25 1.62 12.70
C ASP A 165 18.63 0.22 12.83
N LYS A 166 19.43 -0.81 12.56
CA LYS A 166 19.04 -2.23 12.65
C LYS A 166 18.57 -2.65 14.03
N ARG A 167 18.94 -1.91 15.08
CA ARG A 167 18.55 -2.22 16.48
C ARG A 167 17.15 -1.73 16.82
N ARG A 168 16.56 -0.85 16.00
CA ARG A 168 15.18 -0.41 16.18
C ARG A 168 14.26 -1.52 15.70
N LEU A 169 13.53 -2.11 16.63
CA LEU A 169 12.55 -3.14 16.34
C LEU A 169 11.30 -2.50 15.72
N PRO A 170 10.99 -2.75 14.44
CA PRO A 170 9.76 -2.30 13.81
C PRO A 170 8.64 -3.25 14.23
N GLY A 171 8.14 -3.09 15.45
CA GLY A 171 7.00 -3.83 15.96
C GLY A 171 5.78 -2.93 15.97
N VAL A 172 4.66 -3.40 15.43
CA VAL A 172 3.37 -2.75 15.67
C VAL A 172 2.96 -3.07 17.11
N THR A 173 3.00 -2.08 17.99
CA THR A 173 2.54 -2.23 19.37
C THR A 173 1.04 -2.03 19.44
N ASN A 174 0.30 -3.06 19.86
CA ASN A 174 -1.13 -2.95 20.20
C ASN A 174 -1.29 -2.27 21.56
N VAL A 175 -0.84 -1.01 21.69
CA VAL A 175 -1.13 -0.22 22.88
C VAL A 175 -2.34 0.65 22.53
N MET A 176 -3.52 0.14 22.84
CA MET A 176 -4.61 1.05 23.17
C MET A 176 -4.28 1.60 24.56
N PRO A 177 -3.96 2.91 24.71
CA PRO A 177 -3.84 3.47 26.05
C PRO A 177 -5.16 3.18 26.77
N PRO A 178 -5.13 2.56 27.96
CA PRO A 178 -6.35 2.42 28.73
C PRO A 178 -6.97 3.81 28.86
N PRO A 179 -8.30 3.95 28.72
CA PRO A 179 -8.93 5.23 29.02
C PRO A 179 -8.42 5.64 30.41
N GLU A 180 -7.88 6.86 30.52
CA GLU A 180 -7.42 7.36 31.81
C GLU A 180 -8.52 7.09 32.84
N PRO A 181 -8.18 6.64 34.07
CA PRO A 181 -9.15 6.47 35.14
C PRO A 181 -9.63 7.87 35.57
N GLY A 182 -10.48 8.46 34.74
CA GLY A 182 -11.10 9.75 34.88
C GLY A 182 -12.57 9.59 34.56
N PRO A 183 -13.47 10.28 35.28
CA PRO A 183 -14.88 10.26 34.95
C PRO A 183 -15.06 10.69 33.50
N TRP A 184 -15.80 9.90 32.72
CA TRP A 184 -16.21 10.28 31.38
C TRP A 184 -16.74 11.71 31.41
N PRO A 185 -16.29 12.62 30.52
CA PRO A 185 -16.90 13.94 30.44
C PRO A 185 -18.40 13.74 30.23
N PRO A 186 -19.27 14.43 30.99
CA PRO A 186 -20.70 14.22 30.91
C PRO A 186 -21.12 14.35 29.45
N ARG A 187 -21.86 13.37 28.94
CA ARG A 187 -22.42 13.41 27.59
C ARG A 187 -23.27 14.68 27.50
N ARG A 188 -22.73 15.75 26.91
CA ARG A 188 -23.54 16.92 26.61
C ARG A 188 -24.60 16.44 25.62
N PRO A 189 -25.91 16.57 25.91
CA PRO A 189 -26.91 16.33 24.89
C PRO A 189 -26.61 17.32 23.75
N ARG A 190 -26.20 16.80 22.59
CA ARG A 190 -26.19 17.60 21.36
C ARG A 190 -27.64 17.92 21.06
N ARG A 191 -28.11 19.10 21.47
CA ARG A 191 -29.26 19.72 20.83
C ARG A 191 -28.81 20.04 19.41
N TYR A 192 -29.25 19.25 18.45
CA TYR A 192 -29.27 19.70 17.06
C TYR A 192 -30.28 20.84 17.00
N ALA A 193 -29.79 22.08 17.04
CA ALA A 193 -30.60 23.22 16.64
C ALA A 193 -30.80 23.10 15.12
N ALA A 194 -32.06 22.91 14.71
CA ALA A 194 -32.43 23.06 13.31
C ALA A 194 -32.09 24.50 12.90
N GLY A 195 -31.08 24.67 12.06
CA GLY A 195 -30.78 25.96 11.43
C GLY A 195 -31.92 26.33 10.47
N PRO A 196 -32.21 27.63 10.28
CA PRO A 196 -33.29 28.07 9.41
C PRO A 196 -33.03 27.64 7.96
N THR A 197 -34.09 27.14 7.34
CA THR A 197 -34.16 26.79 5.93
C THR A 197 -34.02 28.02 5.05
N SER A 198 -33.40 27.81 3.88
CA SER A 198 -33.33 28.66 2.69
C SER A 198 -32.31 29.81 2.66
N ARG A 199 -31.20 29.57 1.95
CA ARG A 199 -30.57 30.60 1.10
C ARG A 199 -30.11 29.94 -0.20
N SER A 200 -30.71 30.36 -1.31
CA SER A 200 -30.34 29.96 -2.67
C SER A 200 -28.89 30.36 -2.95
N VAL A 201 -28.03 29.37 -3.23
CA VAL A 201 -26.68 29.62 -3.74
C VAL A 201 -26.78 29.81 -5.25
N ARG A 202 -26.46 31.03 -5.72
CA ARG A 202 -26.26 31.28 -7.16
C ARG A 202 -24.94 30.66 -7.58
N GLU A 203 -24.99 29.90 -8.66
CA GLU A 203 -23.89 29.19 -9.28
C GLU A 203 -23.01 30.17 -10.09
N THR A 204 -21.87 30.59 -9.53
CA THR A 204 -20.82 31.28 -10.30
C THR A 204 -19.89 30.25 -10.94
N ARG A 205 -20.08 30.06 -12.24
CA ARG A 205 -19.32 29.16 -13.11
C ARG A 205 -17.92 29.71 -13.37
N ALA A 206 -16.94 29.34 -12.54
CA ALA A 206 -15.52 29.54 -12.84
C ALA A 206 -14.86 28.16 -13.05
N ARG A 207 -14.53 27.82 -14.31
CA ARG A 207 -13.77 26.61 -14.66
C ARG A 207 -12.28 26.87 -14.39
N PRO A 208 -11.58 26.07 -13.56
CA PRO A 208 -10.13 26.13 -13.52
C PRO A 208 -9.56 25.46 -14.77
N ARG A 209 -8.68 26.16 -15.48
CA ARG A 209 -7.91 25.62 -16.60
C ARG A 209 -6.83 24.69 -16.04
N CYS A 210 -6.88 23.40 -16.38
CA CYS A 210 -5.79 22.47 -16.15
C CYS A 210 -4.65 22.78 -17.14
N THR A 211 -3.65 23.54 -16.71
CA THR A 211 -2.35 23.59 -17.40
C THR A 211 -1.53 22.37 -16.98
N GLY A 212 -1.41 21.40 -17.89
CA GLY A 212 -0.61 20.20 -17.67
C GLY A 212 0.86 20.52 -17.43
N ARG A 213 1.34 20.29 -16.21
CA ARG A 213 2.76 20.07 -15.95
C ARG A 213 2.98 18.58 -15.89
N LYS A 214 3.78 18.05 -16.82
CA LYS A 214 4.28 16.68 -16.79
C LYS A 214 5.03 16.47 -15.48
N LEU A 215 4.53 15.58 -14.64
CA LEU A 215 5.22 15.12 -13.43
C LEU A 215 6.30 14.14 -13.89
N VAL A 216 7.57 14.53 -13.80
CA VAL A 216 8.70 13.66 -14.10
C VAL A 216 9.02 12.89 -12.82
N LEU A 217 8.65 11.62 -12.79
CA LEU A 217 9.04 10.69 -11.72
C LEU A 217 10.54 10.39 -11.86
N ARG A 218 11.33 10.83 -10.87
CA ARG A 218 12.69 10.32 -10.65
C ARG A 218 12.70 9.62 -9.30
N ALA A 219 12.62 8.29 -9.36
CA ALA A 219 12.83 7.44 -8.20
C ALA A 219 14.29 7.53 -7.76
N SER A 220 14.52 7.77 -6.48
CA SER A 220 15.84 7.71 -5.85
C SER A 220 15.65 7.25 -4.41
N VAL A 221 15.45 5.96 -4.20
CA VAL A 221 15.57 5.32 -2.88
C VAL A 221 15.93 3.83 -3.05
N PHE A 222 17.18 3.42 -2.83
CA PHE A 222 17.61 2.46 -1.80
C PHE A 222 19.12 2.10 -1.86
N SER A 223 19.74 1.98 -0.69
CA SER A 223 21.16 1.66 -0.48
C SER A 223 21.55 0.25 -0.91
N GLU A 224 22.72 0.17 -1.54
CA GLU A 224 23.76 -0.87 -1.40
C GLU A 224 23.31 -2.34 -1.26
N THR A 225 22.75 -2.88 -2.33
CA THR A 225 23.13 -4.23 -2.82
C THR A 225 23.37 -4.28 -4.33
N GLN A 226 23.36 -3.15 -5.03
CA GLN A 226 23.65 -3.11 -6.48
C GLN A 226 24.76 -2.12 -6.83
N ALA A 227 25.96 -2.36 -6.28
CA ALA A 227 27.17 -1.87 -6.91
C ALA A 227 27.65 -2.89 -7.97
N GLN A 228 26.81 -3.24 -8.96
CA GLN A 228 27.17 -4.04 -10.14
C GLN A 228 25.98 -4.23 -11.09
N ASN A 229 25.49 -3.16 -11.74
CA ASN A 229 25.14 -3.21 -13.17
C ASN A 229 24.58 -1.87 -13.67
N ASN A 230 25.20 -1.34 -14.73
CA ASN A 230 24.76 -0.14 -15.42
C ASN A 230 23.44 -0.36 -16.21
N SER A 231 23.00 -1.61 -16.37
CA SER A 231 21.78 -2.00 -17.09
C SER A 231 20.51 -1.83 -16.27
N THR A 232 20.54 -2.06 -14.96
CA THR A 232 19.36 -1.85 -14.09
C THR A 232 19.00 -0.37 -14.05
N HIS A 233 19.95 0.54 -13.83
CA HIS A 233 19.71 1.99 -13.80
C HIS A 233 19.07 2.55 -15.11
N GLN A 234 19.43 2.01 -16.27
CA GLN A 234 18.81 2.40 -17.54
C GLN A 234 17.41 1.81 -17.74
N ALA A 235 17.13 0.62 -17.19
CA ALA A 235 15.80 0.02 -17.18
C ALA A 235 14.80 0.87 -16.36
N TRP A 236 15.23 1.40 -15.21
CA TRP A 236 14.44 2.29 -14.35
C TRP A 236 13.95 3.55 -15.07
N HIS A 237 14.81 4.21 -15.87
CA HIS A 237 14.41 5.43 -16.59
C HIS A 237 13.43 5.16 -17.75
N ARG A 238 13.41 3.96 -18.34
CA ARG A 238 12.54 3.63 -19.48
C ARG A 238 11.14 3.17 -19.06
N CYS A 239 10.98 2.51 -17.91
CA CYS A 239 9.67 2.12 -17.37
C CYS A 239 8.75 3.29 -16.97
N PHE A 240 9.33 4.46 -16.67
CA PHE A 240 8.61 5.67 -16.25
C PHE A 240 8.45 6.73 -17.37
N SER A 241 8.93 6.44 -18.59
CA SER A 241 8.92 7.39 -19.72
C SER A 241 7.90 7.04 -20.83
N LEU A 242 6.95 6.13 -20.58
CA LEU A 242 5.83 5.77 -21.47
C LEU A 242 4.52 5.87 -20.69
#